data_AF-A0A0S7WV51-F1
#
_entry.id   AF-A0A0S7WV51-F1
#
_cell.length_a   1.000
_cell.length_b   1.000
_cell.length_c   1.000
_cell.angle_alpha   90.00
_cell.angle_beta   90.00
_cell.angle_gamma   90.00
#
_symmetry.space_group_name_H-M   'P 1'
#
loop_
_entity.id
_entity.type
_entity.pdbx_description
1 polymer ?
#
loop_
_entity_poly.entity_id
_entity_poly.type
_entity_poly.pdbx_seq_one_letter_code
_entity_poly.pdbx_strand_id
1 'polypeptide(L)'
;MATQDGGCSSSIPRDAGGDRGGWTKRFVARGPRYREWAALYESLGFEVRVESFDRGDLPEECDSCGESEQGDLWTIYTRPRE
;
A
#
# COMPACT_ATOMS: atom_id res chain seq x y z
N MET A 1 -25.56 13.98 -30.50
CA MET A 1 -24.21 13.41 -30.30
C MET A 1 -23.56 14.20 -29.17
N ALA A 2 -23.67 13.73 -27.93
CA ALA A 2 -23.06 14.38 -26.78
C ALA A 2 -21.77 13.65 -26.44
N THR A 3 -20.64 14.31 -26.63
CA THR A 3 -19.32 13.83 -26.22
C THR A 3 -19.24 13.98 -24.71
N GLN A 4 -19.28 12.87 -23.97
CA GLN A 4 -18.92 12.89 -22.57
C GLN A 4 -17.39 12.82 -22.50
N ASP A 5 -16.78 13.99 -22.33
CA ASP A 5 -15.37 14.14 -21.99
C ASP A 5 -15.23 13.61 -20.56
N GLY A 6 -14.78 12.36 -20.46
CA GLY A 6 -14.52 11.67 -19.21
C GLY A 6 -13.31 12.28 -18.52
N GLY A 7 -13.50 13.46 -17.94
CA GLY A 7 -12.55 14.07 -17.03
C GLY A 7 -12.31 13.12 -15.88
N CYS A 8 -11.12 12.52 -15.84
CA CYS A 8 -10.61 11.86 -14.66
C CYS A 8 -10.37 12.94 -13.60
N SER A 9 -11.44 13.32 -12.88
CA SER A 9 -11.36 14.17 -11.71
C SER A 9 -10.49 13.45 -10.71
N SER A 10 -9.22 13.86 -10.62
CA SER A 10 -8.20 13.31 -9.71
C SER A 10 -8.49 13.74 -8.27
N SER A 11 -9.73 13.57 -7.84
CA SER A 11 -10.25 13.81 -6.50
C SER A 11 -10.57 12.46 -5.85
N ILE A 12 -9.74 11.44 -6.06
CA ILE A 12 -9.69 10.33 -5.12
C ILE A 12 -8.95 10.89 -3.89
N PRO A 13 -9.62 11.09 -2.74
CA PRO A 13 -8.90 11.39 -1.52
C PRO A 13 -7.98 10.21 -1.23
N ARG A 14 -6.66 10.40 -1.44
CA ARG A 14 -5.66 9.41 -1.08
C ARG A 14 -5.77 9.15 0.41
N ASP A 15 -5.82 7.87 0.76
CA ASP A 15 -5.94 7.34 2.11
C ASP A 15 -5.15 8.19 3.12
N ALA A 16 -5.88 8.96 3.92
CA ALA A 16 -5.35 9.85 4.96
C ALA A 16 -4.94 9.05 6.21
N GLY A 17 -4.26 7.92 6.02
CA GLY A 17 -3.59 7.15 7.05
C GLY A 17 -2.14 7.60 7.14
N GLY A 18 -1.93 8.77 7.75
CA GLY A 18 -0.61 9.37 7.92
C GLY A 18 0.14 8.72 9.06
N ASP A 19 0.92 7.68 8.76
CA ASP A 19 2.03 7.31 9.63
C ASP A 19 3.05 8.46 9.60
N ARG A 20 3.37 9.00 10.78
CA ARG A 20 4.23 10.17 11.02
C ARG A 20 5.37 10.25 9.99
N GLY A 21 5.31 11.23 9.07
CA GLY A 21 6.35 11.49 8.07
C GLY A 21 5.93 11.56 6.60
N GLY A 22 4.62 11.63 6.31
CA GLY A 22 4.12 11.75 4.93
C GLY A 22 4.03 10.41 4.18
N TRP A 23 4.20 9.29 4.88
CA TRP A 23 4.03 7.95 4.32
C TRP A 23 2.56 7.53 4.38
N THR A 24 2.05 7.01 3.26
CA THR A 24 0.71 6.42 3.18
C THR A 24 0.83 4.89 3.16
N LYS A 25 0.26 4.20 4.15
CA LYS A 25 0.10 2.73 4.14
C LYS A 25 -0.82 2.35 2.97
N ARG A 26 -0.38 1.46 2.09
CA ARG A 26 -1.16 1.02 0.91
C ARG A 26 -1.91 -0.26 1.19
N PHE A 27 -1.18 -1.37 1.27
CA PHE A 27 -1.74 -2.69 1.53
C PHE A 27 -0.63 -3.63 1.98
N VAL A 28 -1.04 -4.79 2.49
CA VAL A 28 -0.15 -5.90 2.82
C VAL A 28 -0.10 -6.83 1.61
N ALA A 29 1.11 -7.08 1.11
CA ALA A 29 1.39 -7.97 0.01
C ALA A 29 1.98 -9.29 0.54
N ARG A 30 1.61 -10.40 -0.10
CA ARG A 30 2.14 -11.72 0.22
C ARG A 30 3.20 -12.18 -0.79
N GLY A 31 4.28 -12.75 -0.26
CA GLY A 31 5.35 -13.38 -1.04
C GLY A 31 6.06 -12.38 -1.95
N PRO A 32 6.75 -12.83 -3.01
CA PRO A 32 7.65 -11.97 -3.79
C PRO A 32 6.95 -10.83 -4.56
N ARG A 33 5.62 -10.88 -4.68
CA ARG A 33 4.81 -9.87 -5.39
C ARG A 33 4.94 -8.47 -4.79
N TYR A 34 5.31 -8.32 -3.52
CA TYR A 34 5.55 -6.99 -2.95
C TYR A 34 6.63 -6.22 -3.73
N ARG A 35 7.60 -6.92 -4.35
CA ARG A 35 8.66 -6.32 -5.16
C ARG A 35 8.13 -5.75 -6.48
N GLU A 36 7.19 -6.45 -7.10
CA GLU A 36 6.54 -5.99 -8.34
C GLU A 36 5.76 -4.70 -8.09
N TRP A 37 5.01 -4.66 -6.98
CA TRP A 37 4.30 -3.46 -6.56
C TRP A 37 5.23 -2.32 -6.17
N ALA A 38 6.33 -2.61 -5.47
CA ALA A 38 7.34 -1.60 -5.14
C ALA A 38 7.93 -0.98 -6.41
N ALA A 39 8.37 -1.81 -7.36
CA ALA A 39 8.92 -1.33 -8.63
C ALA A 39 7.90 -0.51 -9.44
N LEU A 40 6.63 -0.93 -9.44
CA LEU A 40 5.56 -0.15 -10.06
C LEU A 40 5.42 1.24 -9.43
N TYR A 41 5.31 1.33 -8.11
CA TYR A 41 5.19 2.62 -7.43
C TYR A 41 6.42 3.51 -7.62
N GLU A 42 7.62 2.94 -7.61
CA GLU A 42 8.85 3.68 -7.92
C GLU A 42 8.82 4.25 -9.35
N SER A 43 8.37 3.47 -10.34
CA SER A 43 8.23 3.93 -11.74
C SER A 43 7.19 5.05 -11.91
N LEU A 44 6.19 5.09 -11.03
CA LEU A 44 5.16 6.14 -10.98
C LEU A 44 5.64 7.41 -10.26
N GLY A 45 6.90 7.43 -9.81
CA GLY A 45 7.49 8.58 -9.13
C GLY A 45 7.16 8.67 -7.64
N PHE A 46 6.83 7.55 -6.99
CA PHE A 46 6.72 7.49 -5.54
C PHE A 46 8.03 7.02 -4.90
N GLU A 47 8.27 7.46 -3.68
CA GLU A 47 9.15 6.75 -2.77
C GLU A 47 8.39 5.58 -2.16
N VAL A 48 9.05 4.43 -2.05
CA VAL A 48 8.46 3.20 -1.52
C VAL A 48 9.24 2.74 -0.30
N ARG A 49 8.50 2.42 0.77
CA ARG A 49 9.04 1.77 1.97
C ARG A 49 8.29 0.46 2.15
N VAL A 50 9.03 -0.63 2.30
CA VAL A 50 8.46 -1.96 2.57
C VAL A 50 8.90 -2.39 3.95
N GLU A 51 7.94 -2.76 4.79
CA GLU A 51 8.19 -3.23 6.15
C GLU A 51 7.65 -4.66 6.28
N SER A 52 8.36 -5.52 7.01
CA SER A 52 7.85 -6.84 7.36
C SER A 52 6.59 -6.67 8.20
N PHE A 53 5.54 -7.39 7.85
CA PHE A 53 4.30 -7.34 8.60
C PHE A 53 4.49 -8.02 9.96
N ASP A 54 4.27 -7.28 11.05
CA ASP A 54 4.30 -7.81 12.41
C ASP A 54 2.91 -8.32 12.81
N ARG A 55 2.83 -9.52 13.38
CA ARG A 55 1.57 -10.14 13.81
C ARG A 55 0.88 -9.34 14.92
N GLY A 56 1.65 -8.59 15.72
CA GLY A 56 1.09 -7.68 16.73
C GLY A 56 0.31 -6.50 16.16
N ASP A 57 0.37 -6.24 14.84
CA ASP A 57 -0.48 -5.25 14.16
C ASP A 57 -1.88 -5.81 13.81
N LEU A 58 -2.09 -7.14 13.89
CA LEU A 58 -3.40 -7.74 13.65
C LEU A 58 -4.27 -7.67 14.91
N PRO A 59 -5.56 -7.33 14.77
CA PRO A 59 -6.51 -7.54 15.85
C PRO A 59 -6.66 -9.04 16.13
N GLU A 60 -6.97 -9.39 17.38
CA GLU A 60 -7.03 -10.78 17.87
C GLU A 60 -7.99 -11.67 17.06
N GLU A 61 -9.01 -11.07 16.44
CA GLU A 61 -9.97 -11.75 15.55
C GLU A 61 -9.35 -12.26 14.22
N CYS A 62 -8.25 -11.67 13.79
CA CYS A 62 -7.55 -12.00 12.53
C CYS A 62 -6.29 -12.85 12.76
N ASP A 63 -6.06 -13.31 13.99
CA ASP A 63 -4.85 -14.04 14.38
C ASP A 63 -4.63 -15.31 13.53
N SER A 64 -5.71 -16.03 13.21
CA SER A 64 -5.68 -17.23 12.36
C SER A 64 -5.14 -17.00 10.94
N CYS A 65 -5.36 -15.81 10.37
CA CYS A 65 -4.77 -15.43 9.06
C CYS A 65 -3.27 -15.15 9.20
N GLY A 66 -2.85 -14.54 10.31
CA GLY A 66 -1.44 -14.28 10.61
C GLY A 66 -0.65 -15.57 10.83
N GLU A 67 -1.23 -16.58 11.48
CA GLU A 67 -0.55 -17.85 11.80
C GLU A 67 -0.01 -18.61 10.60
N SER A 68 -0.78 -18.63 9.52
CA SER A 68 -0.45 -19.39 8.31
C SER A 68 0.56 -18.67 7.39
N GLU A 69 0.85 -17.40 7.66
CA GLU A 69 1.53 -16.49 6.72
C GLU A 69 2.70 -15.71 7.35
N GLN A 70 3.11 -16.07 8.57
CA GLN A 70 4.27 -15.48 9.26
C GLN A 70 5.54 -15.59 8.41
N GLY A 71 6.10 -14.43 8.03
CA GLY A 71 7.34 -14.32 7.24
C GLY A 71 7.14 -14.05 5.75
N ASP A 72 5.90 -14.15 5.25
CA ASP A 72 5.58 -13.90 3.83
C ASP A 72 4.75 -12.63 3.61
N LEU A 73 4.36 -11.94 4.68
CA LEU A 73 3.57 -10.71 4.62
C LEU A 73 4.44 -9.46 4.71
N TRP A 74 4.20 -8.52 3.81
CA TRP A 74 4.97 -7.29 3.67
C TRP A 74 4.04 -6.11 3.50
N THR A 75 4.18 -5.09 4.34
CA THR A 75 3.39 -3.85 4.23
C THR A 75 4.10 -2.87 3.30
N ILE A 76 3.38 -2.37 2.31
CA ILE A 76 3.89 -1.36 1.38
C ILE A 76 3.38 0.02 1.80
N TYR A 77 4.32 0.94 1.95
CA TYR A 77 4.09 2.36 2.17
C TYR A 77 4.61 3.14 0.98
N THR A 78 3.89 4.20 0.60
CA THR A 78 4.33 5.09 -0.47
C THR A 78 4.27 6.54 -0.02
N ARG A 79 5.19 7.35 -0.52
CA ARG A 79 5.16 8.81 -0.39
C ARG A 79 5.36 9.44 -1.78
N PRO A 80 4.61 10.49 -2.16
CA PRO A 80 4.92 11.23 -3.38
C PRO A 80 6.34 11.79 -3.30
N ARG A 81 7.11 11.61 -4.36
CA ARG A 81 8.46 12.19 -4.49
C ARG A 81 8.28 13.62 -4.98
N GLU A 82 8.67 14.59 -4.15
CA GLU A 82 8.53 16.01 -4.44
C GLU A 82 9.37 16.44 -5.65
#